data_AF-G3HKR0-F1
#
_entry.id   AF-G3HKR0-F1
#
_cell.length_a   1.000
_cell.length_b   1.000
_cell.length_c   1.000
_cell.angle_alpha   90.00
_cell.angle_beta   90.00
_cell.angle_gamma   90.00
#
_symmetry.space_group_name_H-M   'P 1'
#
loop_
_entity.id
_entity.type
_entity.pdbx_description
1 polymer ?
#
loop_
_entity_poly.entity_id
_entity_poly.type
_entity_poly.pdbx_seq_one_letter_code
_entity_poly.pdbx_strand_id
1 'polypeptide(L)'
;MSSPLSKELRQQYNVRSMPIQKDDEVQVVGGYYKGQQNGKVVQVYRKKYVIYTERVQQGKANGTKVHVGIHPGKVVITRLKLNKDHKKILERKAKS
;
A
#
# COMPACT_ATOMS: atom_id res chain seq x y z
N MET A 1 5.80 9.22 1.57
CA MET A 1 5.59 7.78 1.36
C MET A 1 4.24 7.57 0.67
N SER A 2 4.22 7.57 -0.67
CA SER A 2 2.99 7.48 -1.48
C SER A 2 3.05 6.29 -2.42
N SER A 3 1.89 5.70 -2.73
CA SER A 3 1.75 4.66 -3.75
C SER A 3 0.88 5.15 -4.92
N PRO A 4 1.15 4.68 -6.15
CA PRO A 4 0.18 4.77 -7.23
C PRO A 4 -1.15 4.09 -6.86
N LEU A 5 -2.26 4.70 -7.29
CA LEU A 5 -3.59 4.05 -7.24
C LEU A 5 -3.74 3.04 -8.39
N SER A 6 -4.62 2.04 -8.22
CA SER A 6 -5.05 1.12 -9.29
C SER A 6 -5.73 1.88 -10.42
N LYS A 7 -5.82 1.28 -11.61
CA LYS A 7 -6.48 1.92 -12.77
C LYS A 7 -7.93 2.31 -12.46
N GLU A 8 -8.65 1.43 -11.78
CA GLU A 8 -10.03 1.65 -11.33
C GLU A 8 -10.14 2.84 -10.38
N LEU A 9 -9.30 2.89 -9.34
CA LEU A 9 -9.32 4.00 -8.37
C LEU A 9 -8.85 5.33 -9.00
N ARG A 10 -7.92 5.29 -9.95
CA ARG A 10 -7.52 6.47 -10.71
C ARG A 10 -8.67 7.02 -11.53
N GLN A 11 -9.44 6.16 -12.17
CA GLN A 11 -10.59 6.58 -12.96
C GLN A 11 -11.72 7.11 -12.07
N GLN A 12 -11.95 6.47 -10.92
CA GLN A 12 -12.99 6.88 -9.97
C GLN A 12 -12.70 8.24 -9.32
N TYR A 13 -11.46 8.47 -8.87
CA TYR A 13 -11.12 9.66 -8.08
C TYR A 13 -10.28 10.69 -8.83
N ASN A 14 -9.89 10.40 -10.07
CA ASN A 14 -9.00 11.23 -10.90
C ASN A 14 -7.66 11.61 -10.24
N VAL A 15 -7.14 10.76 -9.36
CA VAL A 15 -5.88 11.01 -8.64
C VAL A 15 -4.85 9.94 -8.97
N ARG A 16 -3.62 10.35 -9.32
CA ARG A 16 -2.53 9.41 -9.69
C ARG A 16 -2.01 8.59 -8.50
N SER A 17 -1.88 9.20 -7.32
CA SER A 17 -1.26 8.57 -6.15
C SER A 17 -1.79 9.10 -4.82
N MET A 18 -1.79 8.24 -3.79
CA MET A 18 -2.18 8.58 -2.43
C MET A 18 -1.08 8.20 -1.42
N PRO A 19 -0.96 8.91 -0.29
CA PRO A 19 -0.18 8.44 0.85
C PRO A 19 -0.71 7.09 1.34
N ILE A 20 0.18 6.16 1.68
CA ILE A 20 -0.24 4.84 2.20
C ILE A 20 -0.61 4.96 3.67
N GLN A 21 -1.74 4.37 4.05
CA GLN A 21 -2.16 4.22 5.44
C GLN A 21 -2.25 2.74 5.84
N LYS A 22 -2.22 2.49 7.15
CA LYS A 22 -2.62 1.21 7.73
C LYS A 22 -4.05 0.88 7.28
N ASP A 23 -4.28 -0.40 7.03
CA ASP A 23 -5.53 -0.99 6.54
C ASP A 23 -5.90 -0.73 5.08
N ASP A 24 -5.08 -0.01 4.30
CA ASP A 24 -5.25 0.01 2.84
C ASP A 24 -4.97 -1.39 2.26
N GLU A 25 -5.68 -1.77 1.20
CA GLU A 25 -5.34 -2.97 0.44
C GLU A 25 -4.38 -2.60 -0.69
N VAL A 26 -3.35 -3.41 -0.85
CA VAL A 26 -2.27 -3.16 -1.78
C VAL A 26 -1.87 -4.41 -2.56
N GLN A 27 -1.47 -4.20 -3.81
CA GLN A 27 -0.90 -5.21 -4.69
C GLN A 27 0.57 -4.91 -4.97
N VAL A 28 1.42 -5.93 -4.87
CA VAL A 28 2.86 -5.80 -5.17
C VAL A 28 3.09 -5.95 -6.67
N VAL A 29 3.63 -4.91 -7.31
CA VAL A 29 3.81 -4.86 -8.77
C VAL A 29 5.24 -5.12 -9.23
N GLY A 30 6.22 -5.15 -8.32
CA GLY A 30 7.62 -5.36 -8.67
C GLY A 30 8.44 -5.98 -7.54
N GLY A 31 9.61 -6.52 -7.92
CA GLY A 31 10.50 -7.26 -7.02
C GLY A 31 10.11 -8.73 -6.87
N TYR A 32 10.75 -9.41 -5.92
CA TYR A 32 10.60 -10.85 -5.70
C TYR A 32 9.16 -11.28 -5.36
N TYR A 33 8.42 -10.43 -4.63
CA TYR A 33 7.05 -10.70 -4.22
C TYR A 33 5.98 -10.22 -5.22
N LYS A 34 6.37 -9.94 -6.46
CA LYS A 34 5.44 -9.57 -7.54
C LYS A 34 4.46 -10.71 -7.80
N GLY A 35 3.20 -10.36 -8.02
CA GLY A 35 2.15 -11.36 -8.36
C GLY A 35 1.54 -12.04 -7.14
N GLN A 36 2.00 -11.73 -5.92
CA GLN A 36 1.22 -12.06 -4.74
C GLN A 36 -0.14 -11.35 -4.78
N GLN A 37 -1.15 -12.05 -4.26
CA GLN A 37 -2.50 -11.51 -4.12
C GLN A 37 -2.50 -10.24 -3.27
N ASN A 38 -3.54 -9.43 -3.47
CA ASN A 38 -3.73 -8.19 -2.72
C ASN A 38 -3.70 -8.47 -1.21
N GLY A 39 -2.90 -7.70 -0.49
CA GLY A 39 -2.73 -7.83 0.94
C GLY A 39 -3.02 -6.51 1.65
N LYS A 40 -3.53 -6.62 2.87
CA LYS A 40 -3.78 -5.47 3.72
C LYS A 40 -2.48 -4.94 4.32
N VAL A 41 -2.33 -3.61 4.38
CA VAL A 41 -1.20 -2.97 5.05
C VAL A 41 -1.37 -3.10 6.56
N VAL A 42 -0.47 -3.85 7.19
CA VAL A 42 -0.44 -4.06 8.64
C VAL A 42 0.17 -2.84 9.34
N GLN A 43 1.29 -2.35 8.80
CA GLN A 43 2.01 -1.23 9.38
C GLN A 43 2.82 -0.47 8.32
N VAL A 44 2.87 0.84 8.50
CA VAL A 44 3.70 1.75 7.70
C VAL A 44 4.93 2.11 8.51
N TYR A 45 6.08 1.51 8.19
CA TYR A 45 7.32 1.72 8.93
C TYR A 45 8.14 2.87 8.34
N ARG A 46 7.79 4.09 8.75
CA ARG A 46 8.37 5.33 8.20
C ARG A 46 9.87 5.47 8.44
N LYS A 47 10.39 5.02 9.58
CA LYS A 47 11.85 5.07 9.91
C LYS A 47 12.71 4.31 8.89
N LYS A 48 12.22 3.16 8.40
CA LYS A 48 12.92 2.34 7.40
C LYS A 48 12.41 2.55 5.97
N TYR A 49 11.47 3.47 5.78
CA TYR A 49 10.81 3.75 4.51
C TYR A 49 10.19 2.49 3.82
N VAL A 50 9.63 1.57 4.61
CA VAL A 50 8.98 0.34 4.12
C VAL A 50 7.55 0.19 4.64
N ILE A 51 6.75 -0.60 3.93
CA ILE A 51 5.44 -1.06 4.37
C ILE A 51 5.48 -2.56 4.67
N TYR A 52 4.70 -2.97 5.67
CA TYR A 52 4.45 -4.37 5.98
C TYR A 52 3.04 -4.74 5.53
N THR A 53 2.96 -5.79 4.72
CA THR A 53 1.71 -6.33 4.18
C THR A 53 1.48 -7.69 4.79
N GLU A 54 0.22 -8.00 5.14
CA GLU A 54 -0.15 -9.23 5.85
C GLU A 54 0.32 -10.52 5.14
N ARG A 55 0.24 -10.54 3.81
CA ARG A 55 0.57 -11.72 3.00
C ARG A 55 2.06 -11.91 2.73
N VAL A 56 2.85 -10.86 2.91
CA VAL A 56 4.28 -10.87 2.56
C VAL A 56 5.07 -11.16 3.82
N GLN A 57 5.26 -12.45 4.09
CA GLN A 57 5.97 -12.96 5.25
C GLN A 57 7.09 -13.91 4.83
N GLN A 58 8.14 -13.96 5.65
CA GLN A 58 9.24 -14.89 5.53
C GLN A 58 9.35 -15.72 6.81
N GLY A 59 9.46 -17.04 6.66
CA GLY A 59 9.73 -17.95 7.76
C GLY A 59 11.19 -17.86 8.20
N LYS A 60 11.42 -17.88 9.51
CA LYS A 60 12.74 -18.05 10.12
C LYS A 60 12.97 -19.51 10.51
N ALA A 61 14.23 -19.90 10.70
CA ALA A 61 14.61 -21.25 11.15
C ALA A 61 13.96 -21.66 12.49
N ASN A 62 13.62 -20.67 13.33
CA ASN A 62 12.93 -20.88 14.60
C ASN A 62 11.40 -21.08 14.47
N GLY A 63 10.87 -21.25 13.25
CA GLY A 63 9.44 -21.47 12.99
C GLY A 63 8.56 -20.22 13.01
N THR A 64 9.10 -19.06 13.41
CA THR A 64 8.34 -17.80 13.42
C THR A 64 8.26 -17.17 12.03
N LYS A 65 7.15 -16.48 11.74
CA LYS A 65 6.96 -15.70 10.50
C LYS A 65 7.20 -14.22 10.77
N VAL A 66 7.96 -13.56 9.90
CA VAL A 66 8.26 -12.13 9.99
C VAL A 66 7.82 -11.44 8.71
N HIS A 67 7.21 -10.26 8.85
CA HIS A 67 6.80 -9.45 7.71
C HIS A 67 8.03 -8.91 6.97
N VAL A 68 8.00 -9.04 5.64
CA VAL A 68 9.05 -8.50 4.78
C VAL A 68 8.68 -7.07 4.40
N GLY A 69 9.65 -6.16 4.55
CA GLY A 69 9.47 -4.76 4.22
C GLY A 69 9.43 -4.56 2.71
N ILE A 70 8.37 -3.94 2.21
CA ILE A 70 8.25 -3.59 0.79
C ILE A 70 8.35 -2.09 0.63
N HIS A 71 9.03 -1.64 -0.42
CA HIS A 71 9.07 -0.21 -0.76
C HIS A 71 7.72 0.23 -1.37
N PRO A 72 7.12 1.34 -0.92
CA PRO A 72 5.82 1.83 -1.40
C PRO A 72 5.77 2.05 -2.93
N GLY A 73 6.89 2.44 -3.56
CA GLY A 73 6.96 2.63 -5.01
C GLY A 73 6.81 1.34 -5.83
N LYS A 74 6.94 0.16 -5.21
CA LYS A 74 6.76 -1.15 -5.86
C LYS A 74 5.36 -1.72 -5.64
N VAL A 75 4.42 -0.88 -5.23
CA VAL A 75 3.11 -1.27 -4.73
C VAL A 75 2.03 -0.38 -5.33
N VAL A 76 0.88 -0.95 -5.65
CA VAL A 76 -0.31 -0.25 -6.13
C VAL A 76 -1.42 -0.42 -5.10
N ILE A 77 -2.10 0.67 -4.74
CA ILE A 77 -3.26 0.62 -3.85
C ILE A 77 -4.48 0.14 -4.64
N THR A 78 -5.14 -0.90 -4.14
CA THR A 78 -6.34 -1.50 -4.75
C THR A 78 -7.61 -1.08 -4.03
N ARG A 79 -7.56 -0.87 -2.70
CA ARG A 79 -8.67 -0.30 -1.93
C ARG A 79 -8.14 0.69 -0.90
N LEU A 80 -8.81 1.84 -0.81
CA LEU A 80 -8.48 2.89 0.15
C LEU A 80 -9.38 2.80 1.39
N LYS A 81 -8.79 2.94 2.57
CA LYS A 81 -9.55 3.25 3.78
C LYS A 81 -9.94 4.73 3.78
N LEU A 82 -11.23 5.00 3.54
CA LEU A 82 -11.76 6.36 3.48
C LEU A 82 -12.10 6.89 4.87
N ASN A 83 -11.16 7.63 5.46
CA ASN A 83 -11.39 8.45 6.66
C ASN A 83 -11.64 9.92 6.27
N LYS A 84 -12.11 10.75 7.23
CA LYS A 84 -12.34 12.19 7.01
C LYS A 84 -11.13 12.89 6.36
N ASP A 85 -9.92 12.61 6.86
CA ASP A 85 -8.70 13.25 6.34
C ASP A 85 -8.28 12.70 4.98
N HIS A 86 -8.50 11.40 4.74
CA HIS A 86 -8.22 10.79 3.44
C HIS A 86 -9.13 11.35 2.35
N LYS A 87 -10.42 11.58 2.66
CA LYS A 87 -11.35 12.28 1.75
C LYS A 87 -10.88 13.70 1.44
N LYS A 88 -10.49 14.48 2.45
CA LYS A 88 -9.94 15.84 2.26
C LYS A 88 -8.70 15.85 1.36
N ILE A 89 -7.77 14.91 1.56
CA ILE A 89 -6.56 14.80 0.73
C ILE A 89 -6.92 14.43 -0.71
N LEU A 90 -7.88 13.52 -0.89
CA LEU A 90 -8.34 13.06 -2.19
C LEU A 90 -9.01 14.18 -2.97
N GLU A 91 -9.94 14.91 -2.34
CA GLU A 91 -10.61 16.07 -2.92
C GLU A 91 -9.63 17.19 -3.29
N ARG A 92 -8.65 17.47 -2.41
CA ARG A 92 -7.60 18.45 -2.70
C ARG A 92 -6.76 18.05 -3.91
N LYS A 93 -6.40 16.77 -4.01
CA LYS A 93 -5.59 16.24 -5.12
C LYS A 93 -6.37 16.13 -6.42
N ALA A 94 -7.67 15.88 -6.38
CA ALA A 94 -8.51 15.79 -7.57
C ALA A 94 -8.75 17.16 -8.23
N LYS A 95 -8.62 18.25 -7.46
CA LYS A 95 -8.69 19.64 -7.96
C LYS A 95 -7.38 20.15 -8.55
N SER A 96 -6.27 19.43 -8.37
CA SER A 96 -4.94 19.77 -8.88
C SER A 96 -4.67 19.04 -10.19
#